data_AF-A0A940I047-F1
#
_entry.id   AF-A0A940I047-F1
#
_cell.length_a   1.000
_cell.length_b   1.000
_cell.length_c   1.000
_cell.angle_alpha   90.00
_cell.angle_beta   90.00
_cell.angle_gamma   90.00
#
_symmetry.space_group_name_H-M   'P 1'
#
loop_
_entity.id
_entity.type
_entity.pdbx_description
1 polymer ?
#
loop_
_entity_poly.entity_id
_entity_poly.type
_entity_poly.pdbx_seq_one_letter_code
_entity_poly.pdbx_strand_id
1 'polypeptide(L)'
;MFEKNNQIREEFFKWCEETVLSYSEEEGTVLEYWRPRRKDTGDGYVLRFKLKEGPEREVEIPSRYTQLLDEEFPEHDEEEEDGTIH
;
A
#
# COMPACT_ATOMS: atom_id res chain seq x y z
N MET A 1 -6.90 -22.14 10.76
CA MET A 1 -5.59 -21.49 10.51
C MET A 1 -5.69 -20.33 9.50
N PHE A 2 -6.71 -20.30 8.61
CA PHE A 2 -7.00 -19.18 7.69
C PHE A 2 -7.55 -17.90 8.36
N GLU A 3 -7.94 -17.94 9.63
CA GLU A 3 -8.57 -16.79 10.31
C GLU A 3 -7.58 -15.68 10.69
N LYS A 4 -6.30 -16.02 10.95
CA LYS A 4 -5.29 -15.03 11.36
C LYS A 4 -4.92 -14.05 10.24
N ASN A 5 -4.76 -14.54 9.01
CA ASN A 5 -4.45 -13.67 7.88
C ASN A 5 -5.62 -12.74 7.54
N ASN A 6 -6.86 -13.16 7.74
CA ASN A 6 -8.01 -12.27 7.52
C ASN A 6 -8.04 -11.13 8.54
N GLN A 7 -7.77 -11.41 9.82
CA GLN A 7 -7.72 -10.37 10.86
C GLN A 7 -6.61 -9.34 10.58
N ILE A 8 -5.39 -9.81 10.24
CA ILE A 8 -4.27 -8.90 9.92
C ILE A 8 -4.58 -8.05 8.69
N ARG A 9 -5.26 -8.63 7.69
CA ARG A 9 -5.72 -7.91 6.50
C ARG A 9 -6.74 -6.84 6.84
N GLU A 10 -7.75 -7.15 7.63
CA GLU A 10 -8.74 -6.18 8.09
C GLU A 10 -8.08 -5.04 8.89
N GLU A 11 -7.12 -5.37 9.76
CA GLU A 11 -6.33 -4.37 10.49
C GLU A 11 -5.45 -3.51 9.56
N PHE A 12 -4.92 -4.08 8.48
CA PHE A 12 -4.13 -3.35 7.49
C PHE A 12 -4.98 -2.36 6.71
N PHE A 13 -6.13 -2.80 6.17
CA PHE A 13 -7.06 -1.92 5.46
C PHE A 13 -7.57 -0.80 6.35
N LYS A 14 -7.93 -1.14 7.59
CA LYS A 14 -8.36 -0.14 8.58
C LYS A 14 -7.25 0.86 8.88
N TRP A 15 -6.02 0.40 9.09
CA TRP A 15 -4.88 1.28 9.33
C TRP A 15 -4.62 2.21 8.13
N CYS A 16 -4.70 1.70 6.90
CA CYS A 16 -4.56 2.52 5.69
C CYS A 16 -5.67 3.58 5.60
N GLU A 17 -6.91 3.18 5.84
CA GLU A 17 -8.07 4.08 5.80
C GLU A 17 -7.96 5.15 6.89
N GLU A 18 -7.66 4.79 8.14
CA GLU A 18 -7.47 5.75 9.24
C GLU A 18 -6.31 6.71 8.98
N THR A 19 -5.19 6.20 8.45
CA THR A 19 -4.03 7.02 8.11
C THR A 19 -4.41 8.04 7.04
N VAL A 20 -4.98 7.57 5.93
CA VAL A 20 -5.36 8.44 4.82
C VAL A 20 -6.46 9.43 5.23
N LEU A 21 -7.46 8.99 6.00
CA LEU A 21 -8.50 9.87 6.53
C LEU A 21 -7.90 10.98 7.37
N SER A 22 -6.96 10.68 8.26
CA SER A 22 -6.27 11.67 9.07
C SER A 22 -5.59 12.75 8.22
N TYR A 23 -4.92 12.38 7.12
CA TYR A 23 -4.33 13.36 6.19
C TYR A 23 -5.38 14.13 5.40
N SER A 24 -6.46 13.46 4.99
CA SER A 24 -7.57 14.07 4.25
C SER A 24 -8.31 15.12 5.09
N GLU A 25 -8.50 14.84 6.39
CA GLU A 25 -9.11 15.76 7.35
C GLU A 25 -8.18 16.92 7.70
N GLU A 26 -6.88 16.67 7.82
CA GLU A 26 -5.87 17.70 8.10
C GLU A 26 -5.73 18.69 6.94
N GLU A 27 -5.67 18.21 5.69
CA GLU A 27 -5.57 19.06 4.50
C GLU A 27 -6.95 19.54 3.99
N GLY A 28 -8.05 19.02 4.53
CA GLY A 28 -9.42 19.38 4.12
C GLY A 28 -9.74 18.96 2.68
N THR A 29 -9.08 17.92 2.17
CA THR A 29 -9.21 17.43 0.79
C THR A 29 -9.51 15.94 0.78
N VAL A 30 -9.96 15.40 -0.34
CA VAL A 30 -10.31 13.99 -0.46
C VAL A 30 -9.15 13.17 -1.01
N LEU A 31 -9.06 11.92 -0.57
CA LEU A 31 -8.18 10.93 -1.16
C LEU A 31 -8.51 10.73 -2.65
N GLU A 32 -7.50 10.86 -3.51
CA GLU A 32 -7.60 10.54 -4.94
C GLU A 32 -7.25 9.07 -5.18
N TYR A 33 -6.11 8.61 -4.67
CA TYR A 33 -5.72 7.20 -4.69
C TYR A 33 -4.75 6.88 -3.55
N TRP A 34 -4.69 5.61 -3.20
CA TRP A 34 -3.65 5.04 -2.35
C TRP A 34 -3.23 3.66 -2.87
N ARG A 35 -1.96 3.33 -2.71
CA ARG A 35 -1.41 2.03 -3.09
C ARG A 35 -0.22 1.67 -2.18
N PRO A 36 -0.19 0.47 -1.60
CA PRO A 36 1.02 -0.03 -0.96
C PRO A 36 2.08 -0.32 -2.04
N ARG A 37 3.33 0.06 -1.76
CA ARG A 37 4.51 -0.18 -2.62
C ARG A 37 5.67 -0.64 -1.74
N ARG A 38 6.54 -1.50 -2.26
CA ARG A 38 7.81 -1.81 -1.58
C ARG A 38 8.72 -0.58 -1.58
N LYS A 39 9.49 -0.38 -0.52
CA LYS A 39 10.50 0.70 -0.49
C LYS A 39 11.62 0.36 -1.49
N ASP A 40 12.15 1.37 -2.18
CA ASP A 40 13.35 1.25 -3.04
C ASP A 40 14.58 0.73 -2.26
N THR A 41 14.60 0.88 -0.94
CA THR A 41 15.64 0.33 -0.08
C THR A 41 15.59 -1.19 0.08
N GLY A 42 14.56 -1.86 -0.46
CA GLY A 42 14.38 -3.32 -0.40
C GLY A 42 13.85 -3.85 0.93
N ASP A 43 13.94 -3.08 2.01
CA ASP A 43 13.41 -3.43 3.33
C ASP A 43 12.11 -2.66 3.63
N GLY A 44 11.00 -3.40 3.71
CA GLY A 44 9.69 -2.88 4.09
C GLY A 44 8.84 -2.32 2.94
N TYR A 45 7.66 -1.85 3.32
CA TYR A 45 6.66 -1.29 2.40
C TYR A 45 6.27 0.12 2.84
N VAL A 46 5.84 0.93 1.88
CA VAL A 46 5.29 2.27 2.07
C VAL A 46 3.90 2.35 1.46
N LEU A 47 3.01 3.05 2.15
CA LEU A 47 1.70 3.41 1.65
C LEU A 47 1.84 4.73 0.92
N ARG A 48 1.83 4.66 -0.41
CA ARG A 48 1.87 5.83 -1.28
C ARG A 48 0.46 6.27 -1.57
N PHE A 49 0.11 7.50 -1.24
CA PHE A 49 -1.22 8.04 -1.49
C PHE A 49 -1.15 9.48 -1.97
N LYS A 50 -2.18 9.87 -2.70
CA LYS A 50 -2.31 11.23 -3.23
C LYS A 50 -3.69 11.76 -2.91
N LEU A 51 -3.72 12.98 -2.41
CA LEU A 51 -4.95 13.73 -2.20
C LEU A 51 -5.27 14.58 -3.43
N LYS A 52 -6.55 14.87 -3.66
CA LYS A 52 -7.03 15.57 -4.88
C LYS A 52 -6.30 16.89 -5.16
N GLU A 53 -6.00 17.64 -4.12
CA GLU A 53 -5.36 18.96 -4.22
C GLU A 53 -4.00 19.01 -3.52
N GLY A 54 -3.40 17.83 -3.25
CA GLY A 54 -2.16 17.71 -2.49
C GLY A 54 -1.01 17.08 -3.28
N PRO A 55 0.24 17.26 -2.81
CA PRO A 55 1.36 16.47 -3.28
C PRO A 55 1.14 14.99 -2.91
N GLU A 56 1.83 14.13 -3.64
CA GLU A 56 1.89 12.74 -3.27
C GLU A 56 2.67 12.55 -1.96
N ARG A 57 2.18 11.66 -1.10
CA ARG A 57 2.76 11.36 0.20
C ARG A 57 3.02 9.87 0.33
N GLU A 58 4.02 9.54 1.12
CA GLU A 58 4.45 8.19 1.39
C GLU A 58 4.55 8.01 2.91
N VAL A 59 3.90 6.98 3.43
CA VAL A 59 3.94 6.65 4.86
C VAL A 59 4.49 5.25 5.03
N GLU A 60 5.42 5.07 5.95
CA GLU A 60 6.01 3.76 6.24
C GLU A 60 4.96 2.81 6.78
N ILE A 61 4.80 1.67 6.10
CA ILE A 61 3.89 0.62 6.56
C ILE A 61 4.59 -0.14 7.69
N PRO A 62 3.92 -0.31 8.85
CA PRO A 62 4.46 -1.10 9.94
C PRO A 62 4.86 -2.50 9.50
N SER A 63 6.05 -2.96 9.91
CA SER A 63 6.61 -4.25 9.49
C SER A 63 5.76 -5.48 9.85
N ARG A 64 4.82 -5.33 10.79
CA ARG A 64 3.80 -6.35 11.10
C ARG A 64 2.92 -6.73 9.89
N TYR A 65 2.80 -5.83 8.92
CA TYR A 65 2.05 -6.05 7.69
C TYR A 65 2.93 -6.50 6.53
N THR A 66 4.26 -6.47 6.67
CA THR A 66 5.19 -6.90 5.61
C THR A 66 4.91 -8.32 5.17
N GLN A 67 4.63 -9.23 6.11
CA GLN A 67 4.30 -10.63 5.78
C GLN A 67 3.00 -10.74 4.96
N LEU A 68 1.97 -9.96 5.30
CA LEU A 68 0.72 -9.92 4.53
C LEU A 68 0.95 -9.37 3.12
N LEU A 69 1.74 -8.29 3.01
CA LEU A 69 2.03 -7.65 1.74
C LEU A 69 2.90 -8.53 0.84
N ASP A 70 3.82 -9.32 1.40
CA ASP A 70 4.62 -10.30 0.65
C ASP A 70 3.73 -11.43 0.11
N GLU A 71 2.70 -11.85 0.86
CA GLU A 71 1.73 -12.86 0.43
C GLU A 71 0.67 -12.34 -0.58
N GLU A 72 0.11 -11.14 -0.39
CA GLU A 72 -0.97 -10.58 -1.23
C GLU A 72 -0.49 -9.67 -2.37
N PHE A 73 0.67 -9.04 -2.21
CA PHE A 73 1.36 -8.25 -3.24
C PHE A 73 2.76 -8.84 -3.47
N PRO A 74 2.84 -10.13 -3.88
CA PRO A 74 4.11 -10.65 -4.36
C PRO A 74 4.57 -9.71 -5.47
N GLU A 75 5.84 -9.36 -5.47
CA GLU A 75 6.44 -8.55 -6.51
C GLU A 75 6.01 -9.14 -7.86
N HIS A 76 5.06 -8.48 -8.52
CA HIS A 76 5.02 -8.56 -9.96
C HIS A 76 6.28 -7.81 -10.36
N ASP A 77 7.38 -8.56 -10.44
CA ASP A 77 8.41 -8.33 -11.42
C ASP A 77 7.63 -8.00 -12.70
N GLU A 78 7.56 -6.72 -13.04
CA GLU A 78 7.36 -6.31 -14.42
C GLU A 78 8.67 -6.66 -15.18
N GLU A 79 9.14 -7.90 -15.07
CA GLU A 79 9.87 -8.53 -16.16
C GLU A 79 8.81 -8.82 -17.22
N GLU A 80 8.72 -7.89 -18.16
CA GLU A 80 8.37 -8.10 -19.56
C GLU A 80 8.02 -9.57 -19.92
N GLU A 81 6.72 -9.86 -20.09
CA GLU A 81 6.31 -10.75 -21.17
C GLU A 81 5.55 -9.93 -22.21
N ASP A 82 6.30 -9.10 -22.95
CA ASP A 82 5.98 -8.81 -24.35
C ASP A 82 6.11 -10.14 -25.12
N GLY A 83 5.04 -10.94 -25.07
CA GLY A 83 4.88 -12.14 -25.87
C GLY A 83 4.45 -11.84 -27.31
N THR A 84 4.94 -10.76 -27.93
CA THR A 84 4.78 -10.53 -29.37
C THR A 84 6.12 -10.65 -30.08
N ILE A 85 6.50 -11.89 -30.42
CA ILE A 85 7.47 -12.13 -31.48
C ILE A 85 6.88 -13.16 -32.47
N HIS A 86 6.65 -12.63 -33.67
CA HIS A 86 6.36 -13.17 -34.99
C HIS A 86 6.46 -14.70 -35.23
#